data_AF-A0A523Y505-F1
#
_entry.id   AF-A0A523Y505-F1
#
_cell.length_a   1.000
_cell.length_b   1.000
_cell.length_c   1.000
_cell.angle_alpha   90.00
_cell.angle_beta   90.00
_cell.angle_gamma   90.00
#
_symmetry.space_group_name_H-M   'P 1'
#
loop_
_entity.id
_entity.type
_entity.pdbx_description
1 polymer ?
#
loop_
_entity_poly.entity_id
_entity_poly.type
_entity_poly.pdbx_seq_one_letter_code
_entity_poly.pdbx_strand_id
1 'polypeptide(L)'
;TQISSILSNITGWDYTPADINTAGYRSVNIKRAINNKLGVSREDDKLPSICIEALKEGSTADKSPDMDLLLRDFYNFRKWDWSTGKPTRDKLMELGLEDAAKDLWPS
;
A
#
# COMPACT_ATOMS: atom_id res chain seq x y z
N THR A 1 4.70 -16.31 12.77
CA THR A 1 5.13 -17.72 12.79
C THR A 1 3.96 -18.68 12.87
N GLN A 2 2.98 -18.47 13.75
CA GLN A 2 1.82 -19.37 13.86
C GLN A 2 0.97 -19.47 12.58
N ILE A 3 0.72 -18.34 11.89
CA ILE A 3 -0.09 -18.30 10.66
C ILE A 3 0.55 -19.15 9.53
N SER A 4 1.87 -19.07 9.34
CA SER A 4 2.55 -19.84 8.31
C SER A 4 2.50 -21.33 8.57
N SER A 5 2.70 -21.74 9.83
CA SER A 5 2.53 -23.13 10.24
C SER A 5 1.10 -23.63 9.96
N ILE A 6 0.07 -22.86 10.31
CA ILE A 6 -1.33 -23.26 10.09
C ILE A 6 -1.60 -23.43 8.59
N LEU A 7 -1.19 -22.47 7.76
CA LEU A 7 -1.39 -22.54 6.31
C LEU A 7 -0.68 -23.75 5.71
N SER A 8 0.55 -24.04 6.13
CA SER A 8 1.28 -25.21 5.64
C SER A 8 0.61 -26.53 5.99
N ASN A 9 0.14 -26.66 7.22
CA ASN A 9 -0.54 -27.89 7.65
C ASN A 9 -1.89 -28.09 6.96
N ILE A 10 -2.63 -27.02 6.66
CA ILE A 10 -3.94 -27.11 6.00
C ILE A 10 -3.80 -27.35 4.49
N THR A 11 -2.88 -26.65 3.83
CA THR A 11 -2.76 -26.66 2.35
C THR A 11 -1.79 -27.72 1.83
N GLY A 12 -0.88 -28.21 2.68
CA GLY A 12 0.22 -29.09 2.29
C GLY A 12 1.37 -28.37 1.58
N TRP A 13 1.34 -27.04 1.46
CA TRP A 13 2.43 -26.25 0.85
C TRP A 13 3.33 -25.67 1.94
N ASP A 14 4.64 -25.68 1.70
CA ASP A 14 5.57 -25.09 2.65
C ASP A 14 5.51 -23.55 2.56
N TYR A 15 5.23 -22.91 3.69
CA TYR A 15 5.12 -21.46 3.81
C TYR A 15 5.97 -20.99 4.98
N THR A 16 6.81 -19.99 4.72
CA THR A 16 7.50 -19.22 5.75
C THR A 16 6.71 -17.94 6.08
N PRO A 17 6.98 -17.30 7.22
CA PRO A 17 6.44 -15.96 7.50
C PRO A 17 6.81 -14.91 6.44
N ALA A 18 7.97 -15.07 5.80
CA ALA A 18 8.43 -14.17 4.73
C ALA A 18 7.58 -14.31 3.46
N ASP A 19 7.17 -15.53 3.12
CA ASP A 19 6.30 -15.79 1.96
C ASP A 19 4.95 -15.11 2.13
N ILE A 20 4.38 -15.19 3.34
CA ILE A 20 3.11 -14.54 3.68
C ILE A 20 3.24 -13.02 3.58
N ASN A 21 4.32 -12.45 4.14
CA ASN A 21 4.58 -11.02 4.04
C ASN A 21 4.71 -10.58 2.57
N THR A 22 5.46 -11.33 1.77
CA THR A 22 5.64 -11.07 0.34
C THR A 22 4.32 -11.16 -0.42
N ALA A 23 3.49 -12.17 -0.12
CA ALA A 23 2.14 -12.29 -0.68
C ALA A 23 1.25 -11.09 -0.30
N GLY A 24 1.35 -10.60 0.94
CA GLY A 24 0.69 -9.37 1.38
C GLY A 24 1.13 -8.14 0.60
N TYR A 25 2.45 -7.94 0.45
CA TYR A 25 2.99 -6.84 -0.36
C TYR A 25 2.54 -6.93 -1.82
N ARG A 26 2.56 -8.13 -2.42
CA ARG A 26 2.05 -8.37 -3.77
C ARG A 26 0.57 -8.01 -3.88
N SER A 27 -0.25 -8.46 -2.93
CA SER A 27 -1.69 -8.19 -2.89
C SER A 27 -2.01 -6.69 -2.84
N VAL A 28 -1.30 -5.91 -2.02
CA VAL A 28 -1.57 -4.47 -1.95
C VAL A 28 -1.10 -3.75 -3.22
N ASN A 29 0.07 -4.12 -3.76
CA ASN A 29 0.61 -3.46 -4.95
C ASN A 29 -0.19 -3.77 -6.22
N ILE A 30 -0.68 -5.00 -6.40
CA ILE A 30 -1.52 -5.32 -7.58
C ILE A 30 -2.86 -4.58 -7.53
N LYS A 31 -3.50 -4.47 -6.36
CA LYS A 31 -4.74 -3.69 -6.20
C LYS A 31 -4.49 -2.21 -6.50
N ARG A 32 -3.38 -1.65 -5.99
CA ARG A 32 -3.01 -0.27 -6.29
C ARG A 32 -2.76 -0.08 -7.79
N ALA A 33 -2.05 -1.00 -8.43
CA ALA A 33 -1.78 -0.92 -9.86
C ALA A 33 -3.06 -0.95 -10.70
N ILE A 34 -4.02 -1.82 -10.37
CA ILE A 34 -5.34 -1.84 -11.00
C ILE A 34 -6.04 -0.48 -10.82
N ASN A 35 -6.07 0.05 -9.60
CA ASN A 35 -6.68 1.35 -9.32
C ASN A 35 -6.02 2.48 -10.14
N ASN A 36 -4.68 2.49 -10.23
CA ASN A 36 -3.97 3.49 -11.04
C ASN A 36 -4.27 3.33 -12.54
N LYS A 37 -4.36 2.09 -13.05
CA LYS A 37 -4.79 1.83 -14.43
C LYS A 37 -6.20 2.34 -14.71
N LEU A 38 -7.07 2.32 -13.70
CA LEU A 38 -8.44 2.83 -13.75
C LEU A 38 -8.56 4.33 -13.39
N GLY A 39 -7.44 5.03 -13.22
CA GLY A 39 -7.40 6.49 -13.08
C GLY A 39 -7.23 7.02 -11.65
N VAL A 40 -7.18 6.17 -10.63
CA VAL A 40 -6.89 6.61 -9.24
C VAL A 40 -5.46 7.13 -9.17
N SER A 41 -5.26 8.23 -8.47
CA SER A 41 -3.98 8.91 -8.30
C SER A 41 -3.71 9.25 -6.83
N ARG A 42 -2.59 9.91 -6.55
CA ARG A 42 -2.32 10.47 -5.22
C ARG A 42 -3.42 11.43 -4.75
N GLU A 43 -4.01 12.20 -5.66
CA GLU A 43 -5.04 13.21 -5.32
C GLU A 43 -6.32 12.61 -4.72
N ASP A 44 -6.51 11.30 -4.91
CA ASP A 44 -7.64 10.54 -4.38
C ASP A 44 -7.36 9.96 -2.99
N ASP A 45 -6.10 9.92 -2.55
CA ASP A 45 -5.70 9.40 -1.24
C ASP A 45 -5.93 10.46 -0.15
N LYS A 46 -7.20 10.74 0.14
CA LYS A 46 -7.63 11.74 1.14
C LYS A 46 -8.70 11.20 2.07
N LEU A 47 -8.77 11.78 3.26
CA LEU A 47 -9.87 11.54 4.19
C LEU A 47 -10.95 12.62 4.05
N PRO A 48 -12.22 12.32 4.38
CA PRO A 48 -13.25 13.33 4.57
C PRO A 48 -12.83 14.39 5.60
N SER A 49 -13.27 15.65 5.44
CA SER A 49 -12.83 16.76 6.31
C SER A 49 -13.08 16.50 7.79
N ILE A 50 -14.22 15.89 8.12
CA ILE A 50 -14.60 15.51 9.49
C ILE A 50 -13.59 14.58 10.17
N CYS A 51 -12.79 13.82 9.42
CA CYS A 51 -11.75 12.96 9.98
C CYS A 51 -10.44 13.71 10.28
N ILE A 52 -10.26 14.90 9.74
CA ILE A 52 -9.04 15.72 9.87
C ILE A 52 -9.31 16.94 10.76
N GLU A 53 -10.55 17.42 10.83
CA GLU A 53 -10.94 18.53 11.70
C GLU A 53 -10.62 18.23 13.17
N ALA A 54 -9.88 19.15 13.81
CA ALA A 54 -9.50 19.01 15.20
C ALA A 54 -10.74 19.10 16.11
N LEU A 55 -10.77 18.26 17.15
CA LEU A 55 -11.79 18.34 18.18
C LEU A 55 -11.61 19.63 19.01
N LYS A 56 -12.72 20.18 19.51
CA LYS A 56 -12.72 21.38 20.35
C LYS A 56 -12.49 21.10 21.82
N GLU A 57 -12.59 19.84 22.24
CA GLU A 57 -12.50 19.42 23.63
C GLU A 57 -11.90 18.00 23.76
N GLY A 58 -11.54 17.64 25.00
CA GLY A 58 -10.90 16.36 25.31
C GLY A 58 -9.37 16.37 25.19
N SER A 59 -8.75 15.21 25.40
CA SER A 59 -7.28 15.06 25.45
C SER A 59 -6.55 15.28 24.11
N THR A 60 -7.31 15.25 23.02
CA THR A 60 -6.83 15.50 21.65
C THR A 60 -7.39 16.81 21.06
N ALA A 61 -7.91 17.71 21.90
CA ALA A 61 -8.35 19.03 21.45
C ALA A 61 -7.23 19.76 20.68
N ASP A 62 -7.62 20.48 19.62
CA ASP A 62 -6.75 21.26 18.74
C ASP A 62 -5.64 20.46 18.01
N LYS A 63 -5.71 19.12 18.04
CA LYS A 63 -4.78 18.25 17.30
C LYS A 63 -5.43 17.70 16.05
N SER A 64 -4.72 17.82 14.94
CA SER A 64 -5.06 17.26 13.64
C SER A 64 -3.83 16.57 13.06
N PRO A 65 -3.98 15.43 12.34
CA PRO A 65 -2.85 14.77 11.70
C PRO A 65 -2.32 15.57 10.52
N ASP A 66 -0.99 15.68 10.39
CA ASP A 66 -0.35 16.17 9.17
C ASP A 66 -0.43 15.08 8.10
N MET A 67 -1.48 15.16 7.26
CA MET A 67 -1.75 14.15 6.25
C MET A 67 -0.70 14.14 5.13
N ASP A 68 -0.06 15.27 4.78
CA ASP A 68 0.96 15.29 3.72
C ASP A 68 2.20 14.53 4.19
N LEU A 69 2.66 14.81 5.41
CA LEU A 69 3.78 14.10 6.04
C LEU A 69 3.49 12.59 6.12
N LEU A 70 2.33 12.21 6.67
CA LEU A 70 1.97 10.80 6.84
C LEU A 70 1.87 10.06 5.51
N LEU A 71 1.31 10.68 4.48
CA LEU A 71 1.23 10.09 3.14
C LEU A 71 2.61 9.94 2.50
N ARG A 72 3.51 10.92 2.64
CA ARG A 72 4.88 10.83 2.11
C ARG A 72 5.64 9.65 2.72
N ASP A 73 5.56 9.50 4.03
CA ASP A 73 6.20 8.40 4.74
C ASP A 73 5.61 7.06 4.30
N PHE A 74 4.30 6.98 4.16
CA PHE A 74 3.63 5.78 3.66
C PHE A 74 4.07 5.42 2.25
N TYR A 75 4.13 6.39 1.33
CA TYR A 75 4.55 6.18 -0.05
C TYR A 75 6.00 5.73 -0.15
N ASN A 76 6.89 6.36 0.61
CA ASN A 76 8.30 5.98 0.66
C ASN A 76 8.47 4.55 1.21
N PHE A 77 7.72 4.20 2.26
CA PHE A 77 7.69 2.85 2.81
C PHE A 77 7.16 1.82 1.80
N ARG A 78 6.09 2.15 1.08
CA ARG A 78 5.50 1.26 0.06
C ARG A 78 6.25 1.20 -1.26
N LYS A 79 7.24 2.09 -1.46
CA LYS A 79 7.93 2.29 -2.74
C LYS A 79 6.96 2.66 -3.86
N TRP A 80 6.10 3.62 -3.55
CA TRP A 80 5.20 4.26 -4.51
C TRP A 80 5.75 5.62 -4.91
N ASP A 81 5.59 5.97 -6.18
CA ASP A 81 5.97 7.28 -6.69
C ASP A 81 5.01 8.36 -6.18
N TRP A 82 5.58 9.41 -5.59
CA TRP A 82 4.80 10.50 -5.01
C TRP A 82 3.97 11.23 -6.08
N SER A 83 4.54 11.49 -7.26
CA SER A 83 3.85 12.32 -8.25
C SER A 83 2.65 11.62 -8.89
N THR A 84 2.79 10.33 -9.18
CA THR A 84 1.80 9.55 -9.93
C THR A 84 0.90 8.69 -9.05
N GLY A 85 1.30 8.40 -7.81
CA GLY A 85 0.61 7.45 -6.95
C GLY A 85 0.78 5.99 -7.34
N LYS A 86 1.63 5.70 -8.35
CA LYS A 86 1.89 4.35 -8.86
C LYS A 86 2.95 3.63 -8.01
N PRO A 87 2.84 2.31 -7.79
CA PRO A 87 3.98 1.52 -7.35
C PRO A 87 5.14 1.67 -8.33
N THR A 88 6.36 1.84 -7.81
CA THR A 88 7.56 1.96 -8.65
C THR A 88 7.76 0.69 -9.48
N ARG A 89 8.37 0.86 -10.66
CA ARG A 89 8.66 -0.27 -11.55
C ARG A 89 9.48 -1.35 -10.83
N ASP A 90 10.52 -0.95 -10.11
CA ASP A 90 11.39 -1.87 -9.38
C ASP A 90 10.62 -2.67 -8.32
N LYS A 91 9.70 -2.02 -7.59
CA LYS A 91 8.88 -2.73 -6.60
C LYS A 91 7.93 -3.74 -7.23
N LEU A 92 7.36 -3.43 -8.40
CA LEU A 92 6.51 -4.36 -9.13
C LEU A 92 7.30 -5.57 -9.64
N MET A 93 8.51 -5.35 -10.16
CA MET A 93 9.41 -6.43 -10.59
C MET A 93 9.83 -7.30 -9.40
N GLU A 94 10.21 -6.70 -8.27
CA GLU A 94 10.56 -7.42 -7.02
C GLU A 94 9.44 -8.36 -6.55
N LEU A 95 8.18 -7.98 -6.76
CA LEU A 95 7.01 -8.74 -6.32
C LEU A 95 6.50 -9.75 -7.35
N GLY A 96 7.14 -9.86 -8.53
CA GLY A 96 6.67 -10.72 -9.64
C GLY A 96 5.36 -10.22 -10.27
N LEU A 97 5.26 -8.90 -10.46
CA LEU A 97 4.12 -8.21 -11.08
C LEU A 97 4.53 -7.52 -12.39
N GLU A 98 5.22 -8.24 -13.27
CA GLU A 98 5.81 -7.74 -14.50
C GLU A 98 4.78 -7.14 -15.46
N ASP A 99 3.59 -7.75 -15.56
CA ASP A 99 2.50 -7.25 -16.40
C ASP A 99 1.97 -5.90 -15.88
N ALA A 100 1.82 -5.76 -14.57
CA ALA A 100 1.45 -4.49 -13.95
C ALA A 100 2.56 -3.43 -14.13
N ALA A 101 3.84 -3.84 -14.09
CA ALA A 101 4.96 -2.95 -14.34
C ALA A 101 4.93 -2.41 -15.77
N LYS A 102 4.67 -3.28 -16.77
CA LYS A 102 4.51 -2.88 -18.18
C LYS A 102 3.32 -1.96 -18.39
N ASP A 103 2.18 -2.28 -17.78
CA ASP A 103 0.96 -1.48 -17.90
C ASP A 103 1.11 -0.06 -17.34
N LEU A 104 1.74 0.06 -16.17
CA LEU A 104 1.88 1.36 -15.49
C LEU A 104 3.04 2.20 -15.99
N TRP A 105 4.09 1.54 -16.48
CA TRP A 105 5.34 2.13 -16.95
C TRP A 105 5.70 1.61 -18.34
N PRO A 106 4.88 1.92 -19.37
CA PRO A 106 5.20 1.55 -20.75
C PRO A 106 6.52 2.25 -21.15
N SER A 107 7.40 1.49 -21.81
CA SER A 107 8.68 1.99 -22.35
C SER A 107 8.45 3.01 -23.47
#